data_AF-A0A2L2YEU5-F1
#
_entry.id   AF-A0A2L2YEU5-F1
#
_cell.length_a   1.000
_cell.length_b   1.000
_cell.length_c   1.000
_cell.angle_alpha   90.00
_cell.angle_beta   90.00
_cell.angle_gamma   90.00
#
_symmetry.space_group_name_H-M   'P 1'
#
loop_
_entity.id
_entity.type
_entity.pdbx_description
1 polymer ?
#
loop_
_entity_poly.entity_id
_entity_poly.type
_entity_poly.pdbx_seq_one_letter_code
_entity_poly.pdbx_strand_id
1 'polypeptide(L)'
;LYSCTPDLQSSEKDEALQILWASILDPFLTKLDMWLSFLVDGITTIPKDARRAWRWYDNIVAKGESRYRSPRSLQHLARCAIRHRLTSYFRLPIGVDSLMLPQKLKDYLLLKT
;
A
#
# COMPACT_ATOMS: atom_id res chain seq x y z
N LEU A 1 -8.49 -12.20 26.33
CA LEU A 1 -8.34 -11.43 25.08
C LEU A 1 -7.07 -11.93 24.41
N TYR A 2 -7.19 -12.89 23.49
CA TYR A 2 -6.04 -13.48 22.81
C TYR A 2 -5.44 -12.43 21.88
N SER A 3 -4.26 -11.91 22.22
CA SER A 3 -3.36 -11.24 21.28
C SER A 3 -2.78 -12.31 20.35
N CYS A 4 -3.57 -12.74 19.37
CA CYS A 4 -3.15 -13.64 18.31
C CYS A 4 -2.69 -12.80 17.13
N THR A 5 -1.52 -12.19 17.26
CA THR A 5 -0.71 -11.86 16.08
C THR A 5 0.58 -12.65 16.25
N PRO A 6 0.82 -13.70 15.46
CA PRO A 6 2.14 -14.29 15.44
C PRO A 6 3.14 -13.17 15.14
N ASP A 7 4.30 -13.19 15.81
CA ASP A 7 5.38 -12.27 15.51
C ASP A 7 5.84 -12.52 14.07
N LEU A 8 5.26 -11.76 13.13
CA LEU A 8 5.60 -11.82 11.72
C LEU A 8 7.08 -11.51 11.54
N GLN A 9 7.76 -12.27 10.70
CA GLN A 9 9.13 -12.01 10.31
C GLN A 9 9.23 -10.66 9.60
N SER A 10 10.42 -10.05 9.60
CA SER A 10 10.61 -8.73 8.99
C SER A 10 10.22 -8.71 7.51
N SER A 11 10.52 -9.78 6.76
CA SER A 11 10.16 -9.92 5.35
C SER A 11 8.66 -9.98 5.10
N GLU A 12 7.91 -10.69 5.95
CA GLU A 12 6.45 -10.82 5.83
C GLU A 12 5.75 -9.48 6.12
N LYS A 13 6.29 -8.69 7.07
CA LYS A 13 5.81 -7.33 7.35
C LYS A 13 6.04 -6.40 6.17
N ASP A 14 7.19 -6.50 5.52
CA ASP A 14 7.53 -5.72 4.33
C ASP A 14 6.61 -6.06 3.16
N GLU A 15 6.39 -7.35 2.90
CA GLU A 15 5.49 -7.83 1.84
C GLU A 15 4.04 -7.39 2.11
N ALA A 16 3.56 -7.54 3.33
CA ALA A 16 2.22 -7.09 3.71
C ALA A 16 2.04 -5.58 3.47
N LEU A 17 3.03 -4.76 3.83
CA LEU A 17 3.01 -3.33 3.56
C LEU A 17 2.97 -3.02 2.06
N GLN A 18 3.76 -3.73 1.24
CA GLN A 18 3.75 -3.57 -0.22
C GLN A 18 2.38 -3.91 -0.83
N ILE A 19 1.79 -5.04 -0.41
CA ILE A 19 0.47 -5.49 -0.90
C ILE A 19 -0.61 -4.49 -0.50
N LEU A 20 -0.63 -4.07 0.76
CA LEU A 20 -1.58 -3.06 1.26
C LEU A 20 -1.45 -1.78 0.46
N TRP A 21 -0.23 -1.28 0.29
CA TRP A 21 0.02 -0.06 -0.44
C TRP A 21 -0.35 -0.15 -1.92
N ALA A 22 -0.09 -1.30 -2.56
CA ALA A 22 -0.51 -1.56 -3.92
C ALA A 22 -2.05 -1.55 -4.01
N SER A 23 -2.79 -1.92 -2.99
CA SER A 23 -4.26 -1.99 -3.05
C SER A 23 -4.98 -0.63 -2.95
N ILE A 24 -4.29 0.43 -2.51
CA ILE A 24 -4.89 1.75 -2.22
C ILE A 24 -4.91 2.64 -3.47
N LEU A 25 -6.02 3.37 -3.67
CA LEU A 25 -6.24 4.30 -4.79
C LEU A 25 -5.49 5.63 -4.63
N ASP A 26 -5.55 6.25 -3.44
CA ASP A 26 -4.88 7.52 -3.14
C ASP A 26 -3.60 7.29 -2.34
N PRO A 27 -2.40 7.57 -2.86
CA PRO A 27 -1.28 6.72 -2.52
C PRO A 27 0.00 7.53 -2.41
N PHE A 28 -0.05 8.66 -1.71
CA PHE A 28 1.20 9.28 -1.30
C PHE A 28 1.03 9.91 0.06
N LEU A 29 1.41 9.17 1.10
CA LEU A 29 1.67 9.76 2.39
C LEU A 29 2.98 10.52 2.26
N THR A 30 2.92 11.84 2.18
CA THR A 30 4.14 12.64 2.19
C THR A 30 4.74 12.62 3.60
N LYS A 31 6.04 12.92 3.67
CA LYS A 31 6.72 13.08 4.97
C LYS A 31 6.03 14.13 5.83
N LEU A 32 5.54 15.20 5.18
CA LEU A 32 4.78 16.27 5.83
C LEU A 32 3.44 15.76 6.36
N ASP A 33 2.66 15.03 5.56
CA ASP A 33 1.38 14.46 5.99
C ASP A 33 1.55 13.57 7.23
N MET A 34 2.60 12.75 7.24
CA MET A 34 2.92 11.90 8.38
C MET A 34 3.34 12.72 9.61
N TRP A 35 4.03 13.86 9.45
CA TRP A 35 4.34 14.72 10.60
C TRP A 35 3.13 15.45 11.13
N LEU A 36 2.29 15.97 10.23
CA LEU A 36 1.06 16.68 10.58
C LEU A 36 0.11 15.79 11.39
N SER A 37 0.06 14.48 11.13
CA SER A 37 -0.79 13.56 11.91
C SER A 37 -0.43 13.47 13.40
N PHE A 38 0.80 13.81 13.78
CA PHE A 38 1.21 13.84 15.19
C PHE A 38 1.03 15.21 15.84
N LEU A 39 0.96 16.29 15.06
CA LEU A 39 0.78 17.65 15.60
C LEU A 39 -0.63 17.89 16.13
N VAL A 40 -1.63 17.13 15.65
CA VAL A 40 -3.03 17.23 16.08
C VAL A 40 -3.19 16.93 17.58
N ASP A 41 -2.30 16.12 18.15
CA ASP A 41 -2.33 15.73 19.57
C ASP A 41 -1.57 16.70 20.49
N GLY A 42 -1.20 17.90 20.01
CA GLY A 42 -0.43 18.88 20.78
C GLY A 42 1.03 18.48 21.01
N ILE A 43 1.49 17.41 20.33
CA ILE A 43 2.88 16.96 20.38
C ILE A 43 3.74 17.95 19.58
N THR A 44 4.61 18.69 20.26
CA THR A 44 5.50 19.70 19.63
C THR A 44 6.74 19.09 18.99
N THR A 45 7.04 17.82 19.27
CA THR A 45 8.22 17.12 18.76
C THR A 45 7.87 15.78 18.15
N ILE A 46 8.41 15.53 16.96
CA ILE A 46 8.20 14.26 16.29
C ILE A 46 8.73 13.09 17.14
N PRO A 47 7.92 12.07 17.45
CA PRO A 47 8.36 10.89 18.19
C PRO A 47 9.48 10.11 17.47
N LYS A 48 10.35 9.43 18.23
CA LYS A 48 11.41 8.57 17.65
C LYS A 48 10.82 7.44 16.82
N ASP A 49 9.70 6.87 17.26
CA ASP A 49 9.03 5.78 16.55
C ASP A 49 8.41 6.25 15.24
N ALA A 50 7.88 7.47 15.17
CA ALA A 50 7.41 8.06 13.92
C ALA A 50 8.55 8.21 12.90
N ARG A 51 9.74 8.64 13.33
CA ARG A 51 10.93 8.66 12.45
C ARG A 51 11.31 7.27 11.96
N ARG A 52 11.21 6.24 12.81
CA ARG A 52 11.51 4.86 12.45
C ARG A 52 10.48 4.33 11.45
N ALA A 53 9.19 4.58 11.69
CA ALA A 53 8.10 4.22 10.79
C ALA A 53 8.25 4.88 9.42
N TRP A 54 8.58 6.18 9.36
CA TRP A 54 8.85 6.87 8.09
C TRP A 54 9.96 6.21 7.30
N ARG A 55 11.10 5.91 7.94
CA ARG A 55 12.24 5.28 7.25
C ARG A 55 11.85 3.91 6.70
N TRP A 56 11.08 3.14 7.47
CA TRP A 56 10.58 1.85 7.02
C TRP A 56 9.66 1.99 5.80
N TYR A 57 8.65 2.86 5.88
CA TYR A 57 7.77 3.16 4.75
C TYR A 57 8.56 3.68 3.52
N ASP A 58 9.46 4.63 3.70
CA ASP A 58 10.24 5.23 2.61
C ASP A 58 11.11 4.18 1.90
N ASN A 59 11.74 3.26 2.66
CA ASN A 59 12.55 2.18 2.09
C ASN A 59 11.71 1.16 1.30
N ILE A 60 10.56 0.76 1.82
CA ILE A 60 9.74 -0.32 1.24
C ILE A 60 8.87 0.20 0.09
N VAL A 61 8.31 1.39 0.26
CA VAL A 61 7.19 1.89 -0.53
C VAL A 61 7.59 3.05 -1.42
N ALA A 62 8.18 4.10 -0.86
CA ALA A 62 8.46 5.32 -1.62
C ALA A 62 9.78 5.25 -2.38
N LYS A 63 10.70 4.35 -1.98
CA LYS A 63 12.03 4.11 -2.58
C LYS A 63 12.82 5.40 -2.88
N GLY A 64 12.63 6.43 -2.07
CA GLY A 64 13.28 7.74 -2.27
C GLY A 64 12.64 8.63 -3.35
N GLU A 65 11.54 8.23 -3.98
CA GLU A 65 10.80 9.03 -4.98
C GLU A 65 9.97 10.17 -4.36
N SER A 66 9.95 10.29 -3.03
CA SER A 66 9.22 11.34 -2.30
C SER A 66 9.78 12.73 -2.55
N ARG A 67 9.25 13.45 -3.54
CA ARG A 67 9.35 14.92 -3.58
C ARG A 67 8.04 15.67 -3.76
N TYR A 68 7.02 15.11 -4.41
CA TYR A 68 5.70 15.76 -4.57
C TYR A 68 4.55 14.76 -4.65
N ARG A 69 3.36 15.14 -4.18
CA ARG A 69 2.12 14.36 -4.38
C ARG A 69 1.78 14.39 -5.86
N SER A 70 2.11 13.32 -6.57
CA SER A 70 1.69 13.11 -7.95
C SER A 70 0.54 12.10 -7.99
N PRO A 71 -0.38 12.22 -8.96
CA PRO A 71 -1.32 11.14 -9.24
C PRO A 71 -0.56 9.85 -9.56
N ARG A 72 -1.12 8.69 -9.17
CA ARG A 72 -0.55 7.41 -9.62
C ARG A 72 -0.57 7.28 -11.12
N SER A 73 0.29 6.39 -11.61
CA SER A 73 0.24 5.94 -12.99
C SER A 73 -1.15 5.43 -13.34
N LEU A 74 -1.55 5.66 -14.59
CA LEU A 74 -2.81 5.15 -15.14
C LEU A 74 -2.92 3.63 -14.96
N GLN A 75 -1.81 2.91 -15.05
CA GLN A 75 -1.76 1.46 -14.84
C GLN A 75 -2.21 1.06 -13.43
N HIS A 76 -1.78 1.78 -12.40
CA HIS A 76 -2.19 1.54 -11.01
C HIS A 76 -3.67 1.86 -10.81
N LEU A 77 -4.11 3.02 -11.32
CA LEU A 77 -5.51 3.44 -11.25
C LEU A 77 -6.44 2.42 -11.94
N ALA A 78 -6.06 1.95 -13.13
CA ALA A 78 -6.79 0.92 -13.86
C ALA A 78 -6.85 -0.40 -13.09
N ARG A 79 -5.73 -0.85 -12.49
CA ARG A 79 -5.72 -2.05 -11.64
C ARG A 79 -6.66 -1.91 -10.46
N CYS A 80 -6.63 -0.79 -9.75
CA CYS A 80 -7.52 -0.57 -8.61
C CYS A 80 -9.00 -0.54 -9.04
N ALA A 81 -9.33 0.11 -10.17
CA ALA A 81 -10.69 0.15 -10.71
C ALA A 81 -11.22 -1.24 -11.09
N ILE A 82 -10.42 -2.03 -11.81
CA ILE A 82 -10.77 -3.42 -12.20
C ILE A 82 -10.95 -4.28 -10.95
N ARG A 83 -10.01 -4.22 -10.00
CA ARG A 83 -10.10 -4.96 -8.74
C ARG A 83 -11.34 -4.57 -7.95
N HIS A 84 -11.64 -3.28 -7.81
CA HIS A 84 -12.86 -2.82 -7.13
C HIS A 84 -14.12 -3.42 -7.75
N ARG A 85 -14.21 -3.39 -9.09
CA ARG A 85 -15.34 -3.97 -9.82
C ARG A 85 -15.44 -5.47 -9.61
N LEU A 86 -14.33 -6.21 -9.64
CA LEU A 86 -14.37 -7.65 -9.41
C LEU A 86 -14.71 -7.98 -7.95
N THR A 87 -14.17 -7.24 -6.99
CA THR A 87 -14.50 -7.38 -5.56
C THR A 87 -15.98 -7.12 -5.29
N SER A 88 -16.58 -6.11 -5.92
CA SER A 88 -18.01 -5.79 -5.70
C SER A 88 -18.96 -6.91 -6.11
N TYR A 89 -18.50 -7.86 -6.95
CA TYR A 89 -19.23 -9.05 -7.33
C TYR A 89 -18.66 -10.34 -6.71
N PHE A 90 -17.79 -10.24 -5.70
CA PHE A 90 -17.09 -11.38 -5.08
C PHE A 90 -16.37 -12.27 -6.10
N ARG A 91 -15.88 -11.67 -7.19
CA ARG A 91 -15.22 -12.39 -8.29
C ARG A 91 -13.70 -12.47 -8.13
N LEU A 92 -13.06 -11.75 -7.22
CA LEU A 92 -11.62 -11.94 -6.99
C LEU A 92 -11.34 -13.19 -6.13
N PRO A 93 -10.30 -13.99 -6.41
CA PRO A 93 -9.35 -13.86 -7.53
C PRO A 93 -9.84 -14.44 -8.87
N ILE A 94 -10.81 -15.36 -8.83
CA ILE A 94 -11.21 -16.27 -9.93
C ILE A 94 -11.60 -15.52 -11.22
N GLY A 95 -12.27 -14.39 -11.10
CA GLY A 95 -12.74 -13.56 -12.21
C GLY A 95 -11.63 -12.81 -12.95
N VAL A 96 -10.40 -12.80 -12.43
CA VAL A 96 -9.24 -12.34 -13.21
C VAL A 96 -8.86 -13.37 -14.26
N ASP A 97 -9.00 -14.67 -13.96
CA ASP A 97 -8.63 -15.74 -14.87
C ASP A 97 -9.50 -15.74 -16.13
N SER A 98 -10.77 -15.33 -16.01
CA SER A 98 -11.71 -15.21 -17.13
C SER A 98 -11.48 -13.97 -18.01
N LEU A 99 -10.61 -13.03 -17.62
CA LEU A 99 -10.29 -11.88 -18.46
C LEU A 99 -9.39 -12.30 -19.63
N MET A 100 -9.66 -11.79 -20.84
CA MET A 100 -8.81 -11.97 -22.01
C MET A 100 -7.61 -11.03 -21.98
N LEU A 101 -6.77 -11.17 -20.95
CA LEU A 101 -5.56 -10.37 -20.73
C LEU A 101 -4.31 -11.27 -20.71
N PRO A 102 -3.14 -10.74 -21.13
CA PRO A 102 -1.86 -11.41 -20.94
C PRO A 102 -1.60 -11.79 -19.48
N GLN A 103 -0.92 -12.92 -19.23
CA GLN A 103 -0.67 -13.45 -17.88
C GLN A 103 0.01 -12.43 -16.97
N LYS A 104 1.00 -11.69 -17.50
CA LYS A 104 1.69 -10.61 -16.77
C LYS A 104 0.73 -9.56 -16.19
N LEU A 105 -0.34 -9.21 -16.90
CA LEU A 105 -1.35 -8.27 -16.41
C LEU A 105 -2.28 -8.93 -15.39
N LYS A 106 -2.61 -10.23 -15.55
CA LYS A 106 -3.36 -10.98 -14.55
C LYS A 106 -2.60 -11.05 -13.22
N ASP A 107 -1.31 -11.36 -13.26
CA ASP A 107 -0.46 -11.40 -12.07
C ASP A 107 -0.38 -10.02 -11.39
N TYR A 108 -0.25 -8.95 -12.20
CA TYR A 108 -0.32 -7.58 -11.70
C TYR A 108 -1.67 -7.26 -11.03
N LEU A 109 -2.81 -7.66 -11.63
CA LEU A 109 -4.14 -7.51 -11.03
C LEU A 109 -4.30 -8.31 -9.75
N LEU A 110 -3.64 -9.47 -9.63
CA LEU A 110 -3.67 -10.34 -8.47
C LEU A 110 -2.71 -9.92 -7.34
N LEU A 111 -1.94 -8.83 -7.53
CA LEU A 111 -0.92 -8.39 -6.58
C LEU A 111 0.20 -9.41 -6.35
N LYS A 112 0.49 -10.24 -7.36
CA LYS A 112 1.64 -11.15 -7.28
C LYS A 112 2.91 -10.35 -7.59
N THR A 113 3.84 -10.35 -6.65
CA THR A 113 5.19 -9.79 -6.77
C THR A 113 6.20 -10.83 -7.21
#